data_AF-A0A7C5JP16-F1
#
_entry.id   AF-A0A7C5JP16-F1
#
_cell.length_a   1.000
_cell.length_b   1.000
_cell.length_c   1.000
_cell.angle_alpha   90.00
_cell.angle_beta   90.00
_cell.angle_gamma   90.00
#
_symmetry.space_group_name_H-M   'P 1'
#
loop_
_entity.id
_entity.type
_entity.pdbx_description
1 polymer ?
#
loop_
_entity_poly.entity_id
_entity_poly.type
_entity_poly.pdbx_seq_one_letter_code
_entity_poly.pdbx_strand_id
1 'polypeptide(L)'
;MDAADEAYTVPVQAAFNKIGENMKFNRGIKISAAKVGSYLHFNGKVGVLLGVDGELADEMLTDLCMHIAFADPVAITADQVPADVVEKEKQFILDQVMESGKPKEIAEKMVEGKMRKFLSGLALLEQPFVKDDKKKVKDVLGAVNVTAFARFAVGAGA
;
A
#
# COMPACT_ATOMS: atom_id res chain seq x y z
N MET A 1 -22.66 -16.47 2.72
CA MET A 1 -22.37 -15.37 1.78
C MET A 1 -23.29 -14.24 2.16
N ASP A 2 -22.77 -13.03 2.31
CA ASP A 2 -23.63 -11.88 2.61
C ASP A 2 -24.34 -11.40 1.32
N ALA A 3 -25.28 -10.47 1.44
CA ALA A 3 -26.04 -9.94 0.29
C ALA A 3 -25.17 -9.18 -0.74
N ALA A 4 -24.01 -8.65 -0.34
CA ALA A 4 -23.05 -8.02 -1.24
C ALA A 4 -22.27 -9.07 -2.04
N ASP A 5 -21.94 -10.23 -1.46
CA ASP A 5 -21.32 -11.34 -2.19
C ASP A 5 -22.21 -11.80 -3.35
N GLU A 6 -23.51 -11.98 -3.13
CA GLU A 6 -24.45 -12.39 -4.19
C GLU A 6 -24.51 -11.38 -5.34
N ALA A 7 -24.47 -10.07 -5.03
CA ALA A 7 -24.53 -9.00 -6.02
C ALA A 7 -23.37 -9.03 -7.01
N TYR A 8 -22.19 -9.52 -6.60
CA TYR A 8 -21.02 -9.66 -7.48
C TYR A 8 -20.87 -11.06 -8.07
N THR A 9 -21.23 -12.11 -7.33
CA THR A 9 -21.08 -13.49 -7.79
C THR A 9 -22.05 -13.83 -8.92
N VAL A 10 -23.30 -13.35 -8.90
CA VAL A 10 -24.29 -13.68 -9.93
C VAL A 10 -23.89 -13.18 -11.32
N PRO A 11 -23.49 -11.90 -11.51
CA PRO A 11 -22.98 -11.43 -12.81
C PRO A 11 -21.74 -12.18 -13.29
N VAL A 12 -20.83 -12.53 -12.38
CA VAL A 12 -19.60 -13.28 -12.71
C VAL A 12 -19.93 -14.69 -13.18
N GLN A 13 -20.87 -15.37 -12.53
CA GLN A 13 -21.34 -16.69 -12.95
C GLN A 13 -22.04 -16.64 -14.32
N ALA A 14 -22.82 -15.59 -14.60
CA ALA A 14 -23.43 -15.38 -15.90
C ALA A 14 -22.37 -15.18 -17.00
N ALA A 15 -21.29 -14.44 -16.71
CA ALA A 15 -20.15 -14.29 -17.62
C ALA A 15 -19.42 -15.61 -17.86
N PHE A 16 -19.16 -16.40 -16.80
CA PHE A 16 -18.60 -17.75 -16.90
C PHE A 16 -19.45 -18.64 -17.84
N ASN A 17 -20.76 -18.67 -17.65
CA ASN A 17 -21.66 -19.49 -18.46
C ASN A 17 -21.65 -19.10 -19.96
N LYS A 18 -21.37 -17.83 -20.27
CA LYS A 18 -21.33 -17.32 -21.64
C LYS A 18 -19.97 -17.50 -22.33
N ILE A 19 -18.88 -17.29 -21.59
CA ILE A 19 -17.51 -17.23 -22.14
C ILE A 19 -16.80 -18.58 -21.99
N GLY A 20 -17.09 -19.35 -20.94
CA GLY A 20 -16.46 -20.65 -20.66
C GLY A 20 -15.09 -20.58 -19.98
N GLU A 21 -14.61 -19.39 -19.60
CA GLU A 21 -13.37 -19.20 -18.84
C GLU A 21 -13.65 -19.14 -17.33
N ASN A 22 -12.79 -19.76 -16.51
CA ASN A 22 -12.92 -19.75 -15.05
C ASN A 22 -12.81 -18.32 -14.49
N MET A 23 -13.95 -17.76 -14.05
CA MET A 23 -14.06 -16.43 -13.50
C MET A 23 -14.60 -16.48 -12.08
N LYS A 24 -13.97 -15.72 -11.18
CA LYS A 24 -14.38 -15.58 -9.79
C LYS A 24 -14.31 -14.12 -9.35
N PHE A 25 -15.30 -13.67 -8.59
CA PHE A 25 -15.13 -12.47 -7.78
C PHE A 25 -14.13 -12.81 -6.67
N ASN A 26 -12.99 -12.13 -6.64
CA ASN A 26 -11.91 -12.47 -5.71
C ASN A 26 -12.04 -11.69 -4.39
N ARG A 27 -12.11 -10.36 -4.50
CA ARG A 27 -12.18 -9.46 -3.35
C ARG A 27 -12.70 -8.09 -3.79
N GLY A 28 -13.31 -7.38 -2.84
CA GLY A 28 -13.70 -5.99 -2.97
C GLY A 28 -13.45 -5.24 -1.67
N ILE A 29 -13.36 -3.92 -1.74
CA ILE A 29 -13.30 -3.03 -0.58
C ILE A 29 -14.08 -1.76 -0.90
N LYS A 30 -14.65 -1.14 0.13
CA LYS A 30 -15.28 0.17 0.04
C LYS A 30 -14.52 1.15 0.93
N ILE A 31 -14.09 2.27 0.37
CA ILE A 31 -13.55 3.41 1.11
C ILE A 31 -14.63 4.49 1.18
N SER A 32 -14.78 5.11 2.36
CA SER A 32 -15.66 6.26 2.58
C SER A 32 -14.85 7.34 3.29
N ALA A 33 -14.75 8.52 2.67
CA ALA A 33 -13.95 9.66 3.14
C ALA A 33 -14.57 10.96 2.60
N ALA A 34 -14.12 12.12 3.10
CA ALA A 34 -14.60 13.41 2.60
C ALA A 34 -14.30 13.60 1.10
N LYS A 35 -13.11 13.17 0.66
CA LYS A 35 -12.73 13.11 -0.76
C LYS A 35 -12.05 11.78 -1.08
N VAL A 36 -12.39 11.21 -2.22
CA VAL A 36 -11.80 9.93 -2.70
C VAL A 36 -11.16 10.13 -4.06
N GLY A 37 -9.88 9.77 -4.15
CA GLY A 37 -9.12 9.66 -5.38
C GLY A 37 -9.12 8.23 -5.90
N SER A 38 -8.94 8.09 -7.21
CA SER A 38 -8.77 6.80 -7.84
C SER A 38 -7.76 6.85 -8.98
N TYR A 39 -7.03 5.77 -9.19
CA TYR A 39 -6.16 5.61 -10.34
C TYR A 39 -6.19 4.16 -10.83
N LEU A 40 -6.36 4.00 -12.15
CA LEU A 40 -6.17 2.73 -12.83
C LEU A 40 -4.91 2.86 -13.69
N HIS A 41 -3.92 2.02 -13.43
CA HIS A 41 -2.70 2.01 -14.22
C HIS A 41 -3.01 1.61 -15.67
N PHE A 42 -2.27 2.15 -16.65
CA PHE A 42 -2.60 2.06 -18.08
C PHE A 42 -2.79 0.63 -18.61
N ASN A 43 -2.16 -0.37 -17.97
CA ASN A 43 -2.27 -1.77 -18.34
C ASN A 43 -3.49 -2.50 -17.73
N GLY A 44 -4.32 -1.80 -16.95
CA GLY A 44 -5.51 -2.33 -16.28
C GLY A 44 -5.23 -3.32 -15.15
N LYS A 45 -3.97 -3.53 -14.75
CA LYS A 45 -3.59 -4.57 -13.77
C LYS A 45 -3.41 -4.06 -12.35
N VAL A 46 -3.34 -2.75 -12.14
CA VAL A 46 -3.21 -2.14 -10.81
C VAL A 46 -4.22 -1.01 -10.67
N GLY A 47 -5.07 -1.11 -9.65
CA GLY A 47 -6.06 -0.08 -9.29
C GLY A 47 -5.82 0.42 -7.87
N VAL A 48 -6.02 1.72 -7.65
CA VAL A 48 -5.87 2.38 -6.37
C VAL A 48 -7.09 3.23 -6.04
N LEU A 49 -7.49 3.21 -4.77
CA LEU A 49 -8.37 4.18 -4.14
C LEU A 49 -7.64 4.86 -2.98
N LEU A 50 -7.85 6.16 -2.81
CA LEU A 50 -7.26 6.96 -1.72
C LEU A 50 -8.34 7.86 -1.11
N GLY A 51 -8.63 7.67 0.18
CA GLY A 51 -9.48 8.55 0.97
C GLY A 51 -8.66 9.60 1.71
N VAL A 52 -9.11 10.86 1.65
CA VAL A 52 -8.50 11.97 2.38
C VAL A 52 -9.57 12.86 3.03
N ASP A 53 -9.16 13.51 4.12
CA ASP A 53 -9.89 14.60 4.76
C ASP A 53 -9.07 15.89 4.65
N GLY A 54 -9.67 16.92 4.04
CA GLY A 54 -9.03 18.19 3.75
C GLY A 54 -9.13 18.57 2.27
N GLU A 55 -8.76 19.81 1.95
CA GLU A 55 -8.74 20.29 0.57
C GLU A 55 -7.42 19.91 -0.12
N LEU A 56 -7.53 19.10 -1.18
CA LEU A 56 -6.41 18.71 -2.02
C LEU A 56 -6.82 18.86 -3.50
N ALA A 57 -5.94 19.42 -4.33
CA ALA A 57 -6.19 19.51 -5.76
C ALA A 57 -6.36 18.12 -6.39
N ASP A 58 -7.26 17.99 -7.38
CA ASP A 58 -7.55 16.70 -8.04
C ASP A 58 -6.31 16.09 -8.71
N GLU A 59 -5.43 16.94 -9.25
CA GLU A 59 -4.16 16.51 -9.82
C GLU A 59 -3.26 15.87 -8.77
N MET A 60 -3.08 16.52 -7.60
CA MET A 60 -2.29 15.96 -6.51
C MET A 60 -2.89 14.67 -5.96
N LEU A 61 -4.22 14.59 -5.89
CA LEU A 61 -4.91 13.37 -5.47
C LEU A 61 -4.67 12.20 -6.45
N THR A 62 -4.68 12.50 -7.75
CA THR A 62 -4.34 11.53 -8.81
C THR A 62 -2.88 11.10 -8.70
N ASP A 63 -1.98 12.04 -8.43
CA ASP A 63 -0.55 11.76 -8.30
C ASP A 63 -0.22 10.90 -7.08
N LEU A 64 -0.92 11.12 -5.97
CA LEU A 64 -0.82 10.25 -4.79
C LEU A 64 -1.36 8.85 -5.08
N CYS A 65 -2.44 8.71 -5.85
CA CYS A 65 -2.93 7.39 -6.26
C CYS A 65 -1.91 6.68 -7.17
N MET A 66 -1.27 7.42 -8.09
CA MET A 66 -0.18 6.90 -8.91
C MET A 66 1.04 6.50 -8.07
N HIS A 67 1.39 7.30 -7.06
CA HIS A 67 2.44 6.99 -6.11
C HIS A 67 2.17 5.66 -5.41
N ILE A 68 0.97 5.49 -4.83
CA ILE A 68 0.56 4.25 -4.16
C ILE A 68 0.64 3.06 -5.13
N ALA A 69 0.17 3.23 -6.38
CA ALA A 69 0.18 2.17 -7.38
C ALA A 69 1.60 1.63 -7.64
N PHE A 70 2.60 2.52 -7.66
CA PHE A 70 4.00 2.21 -7.88
C PHE A 70 4.73 1.74 -6.61
N ALA A 71 4.63 2.50 -5.52
CA ALA A 71 5.43 2.32 -4.31
C ALA A 71 4.92 1.19 -3.39
N ASP A 72 3.69 0.71 -3.62
CA ASP A 72 3.07 -0.39 -2.89
C ASP A 72 3.19 -0.30 -1.35
N PRO A 73 2.82 0.85 -0.74
CA PRO A 73 2.83 0.96 0.71
C PRO A 73 1.88 -0.06 1.33
N VAL A 74 2.27 -0.57 2.49
CA VAL A 74 1.48 -1.53 3.28
C VAL A 74 0.64 -0.81 4.32
N ALA A 75 1.05 0.40 4.73
CA ALA A 75 0.38 1.18 5.77
C ALA A 75 0.47 2.68 5.51
N ILE A 76 -0.36 3.50 6.18
CA ILE A 76 -0.27 4.96 6.07
C ILE A 76 0.96 5.45 6.82
N THR A 77 1.12 4.99 8.06
CA THR A 77 2.24 5.33 8.96
C THR A 77 3.04 4.09 9.35
N ALA A 78 4.26 4.28 9.86
CA ALA A 78 5.16 3.18 10.20
C ALA A 78 4.66 2.31 11.36
N ASP A 79 3.93 2.89 12.30
CA ASP A 79 3.30 2.20 13.45
C ASP A 79 2.10 1.35 13.05
N GLN A 80 1.55 1.54 11.86
CA GLN A 80 0.45 0.74 11.30
C GLN A 80 0.94 -0.48 10.51
N VAL A 81 2.27 -0.66 10.35
CA VAL A 81 2.82 -1.84 9.68
C VAL A 81 2.56 -3.09 10.55
N PRO A 82 2.07 -4.20 9.98
CA PRO A 82 1.76 -5.41 10.74
C PRO A 82 2.96 -5.92 11.56
N ALA A 83 2.74 -6.24 12.84
CA ALA A 83 3.80 -6.60 13.78
C ALA A 83 4.57 -7.86 13.35
N ASP A 84 3.92 -8.80 12.68
CA ASP A 84 4.54 -10.00 12.12
C ASP A 84 5.53 -9.67 10.98
N VAL A 85 5.20 -8.69 10.14
CA VAL A 85 6.11 -8.17 9.10
C VAL A 85 7.32 -7.50 9.73
N VAL A 86 7.09 -6.67 10.77
CA VAL A 86 8.16 -5.97 11.50
C VAL A 86 9.12 -6.96 12.17
N GLU A 87 8.58 -7.94 12.89
CA GLU A 87 9.39 -8.89 13.64
C GLU A 87 10.17 -9.82 12.70
N LYS A 88 9.53 -10.30 11.63
CA LYS A 88 10.20 -11.15 10.64
C LYS A 88 11.39 -10.45 10.00
N GLU A 89 11.23 -9.18 9.61
CA GLU A 89 12.34 -8.41 9.04
C GLU A 89 13.42 -8.09 10.07
N LYS A 90 13.03 -7.79 11.30
CA LYS A 90 13.98 -7.54 12.39
C LYS A 90 14.89 -8.75 12.64
N GLN A 91 14.32 -9.95 12.69
CA GLN A 91 15.10 -11.18 12.85
C GLN A 91 16.06 -11.38 11.66
N PHE A 92 15.58 -11.20 10.43
CA PHE A 92 16.42 -11.28 9.23
C PHE A 92 17.60 -10.30 9.26
N ILE A 93 17.36 -9.07 9.71
CA ILE A 93 18.40 -8.04 9.85
C ILE A 93 19.39 -8.40 10.97
N LEU A 94 18.91 -8.93 12.10
CA LEU A 94 19.74 -9.36 13.22
C LEU A 94 20.70 -10.48 12.78
N ASP A 95 20.19 -11.49 12.07
CA ASP A 95 21.00 -12.59 11.54
C ASP A 95 22.14 -12.08 10.64
N GLN A 96 21.82 -11.18 9.70
CA GLN A 96 22.84 -10.55 8.84
C GLN A 96 23.90 -9.76 9.63
N VAL A 97 23.49 -9.10 10.72
CA VAL A 97 24.40 -8.27 11.51
C VAL A 97 25.30 -9.13 12.40
N MET A 98 24.78 -10.23 12.96
CA MET A 98 25.56 -11.18 13.75
C MET A 98 26.67 -11.83 12.93
N GLU A 99 26.41 -12.14 11.67
CA GLU A 99 27.41 -12.66 10.72
C GLU A 99 28.53 -11.66 10.40
N SER A 100 28.32 -10.36 10.64
CA SER A 100 29.29 -9.31 10.29
C SER A 100 30.46 -9.14 11.26
N GLY A 101 30.42 -9.79 12.44
CA GLY A 101 31.48 -9.74 13.45
C GLY A 101 31.73 -8.36 14.07
N LYS A 102 30.80 -7.41 13.89
CA LYS A 102 30.95 -6.02 14.38
C LYS A 102 30.69 -5.90 15.89
N PRO A 103 31.29 -4.90 16.56
CA PRO A 103 30.99 -4.59 17.96
C PRO A 103 29.49 -4.35 18.20
N LYS A 104 29.00 -4.73 19.39
CA LYS A 104 27.58 -4.66 19.78
C LYS A 104 26.94 -3.29 19.50
N GLU A 105 27.61 -2.20 19.84
CA GLU A 105 27.08 -0.84 19.61
C GLU A 105 26.93 -0.50 18.12
N ILE A 106 27.83 -1.01 17.27
CA ILE A 106 27.74 -0.81 15.81
C ILE A 106 26.63 -1.70 15.25
N ALA A 107 26.52 -2.93 15.74
CA ALA A 107 25.47 -3.86 15.38
C ALA A 107 24.07 -3.28 15.69
N GLU A 108 23.85 -2.76 16.90
CA GLU A 108 22.59 -2.14 17.31
C GLU A 108 22.21 -0.97 16.40
N LYS A 109 23.16 -0.05 16.13
CA LYS A 109 22.94 1.08 15.21
C LYS A 109 22.63 0.62 13.79
N MET A 110 23.24 -0.48 13.32
CA MET A 110 22.95 -1.04 12.01
C MET A 110 21.54 -1.62 11.92
N VAL A 111 21.11 -2.35 12.95
CA VAL A 111 19.74 -2.90 13.02
C VAL A 111 18.73 -1.76 13.00
N GLU A 112 18.93 -0.75 13.85
CA GLU A 112 18.03 0.41 13.92
C GLU A 112 17.93 1.14 12.56
N GLY A 113 19.07 1.42 11.93
CA GLY A 113 19.11 2.09 10.63
C GLY A 113 18.43 1.30 9.52
N LYS A 114 18.66 -0.02 9.46
CA LYS A 114 18.01 -0.91 8.48
C LYS A 114 16.51 -1.02 8.71
N MET A 115 16.07 -1.18 9.97
CA MET A 115 14.64 -1.20 10.31
C MET A 115 13.95 0.12 9.98
N ARG A 116 14.59 1.25 10.29
CA ARG A 116 14.05 2.58 9.94
C ARG A 116 13.86 2.73 8.44
N LYS A 117 14.82 2.25 7.63
CA LYS A 117 14.73 2.27 6.17
C LYS A 117 13.61 1.36 5.67
N PHE A 118 13.50 0.15 6.22
CA PHE A 118 12.45 -0.81 5.88
C PHE A 118 11.05 -0.24 6.14
N LEU A 119 10.81 0.25 7.36
CA LEU A 119 9.52 0.83 7.74
C LEU A 119 9.18 2.08 6.91
N SER A 120 10.15 2.94 6.64
CA SER A 120 9.97 4.10 5.74
C SER A 120 9.57 3.68 4.32
N GLY A 121 9.98 2.50 3.89
CA GLY A 121 9.62 1.94 2.58
C GLY A 121 8.19 1.37 2.53
N LEU A 122 7.60 1.02 3.68
CA LEU A 122 6.25 0.43 3.74
C LEU A 122 5.18 1.45 4.17
N ALA A 123 5.57 2.53 4.83
CA ALA A 123 4.67 3.56 5.31
C ALA A 123 4.52 4.69 4.27
N LEU A 124 3.33 4.85 3.71
CA LEU A 124 3.01 5.84 2.67
C LEU A 124 3.57 7.23 3.01
N LEU A 125 3.31 7.73 4.23
CA LEU A 125 3.71 9.08 4.62
C LEU A 125 5.23 9.29 4.70
N GLU A 126 6.00 8.21 4.84
CA GLU A 126 7.46 8.26 4.95
C GLU A 126 8.17 8.01 3.61
N GLN A 127 7.44 7.56 2.59
CA GLN A 127 8.00 7.27 1.28
C GLN A 127 8.41 8.56 0.54
N PRO A 128 9.54 8.55 -0.20
CA PRO A 128 9.87 9.60 -1.16
C PRO A 128 8.80 9.68 -2.25
N PHE A 129 8.32 10.88 -2.56
CA PHE A 129 7.26 11.05 -3.53
C PHE A 129 7.75 10.77 -4.95
N VAL A 130 6.99 10.00 -5.73
CA VAL A 130 7.47 9.48 -7.04
C VAL A 130 7.70 10.57 -8.09
N LYS A 131 7.04 11.72 -7.96
CA LYS A 131 7.25 12.87 -8.85
C LYS A 131 8.32 13.84 -8.36
N ASP A 132 8.71 13.77 -7.09
CA ASP A 132 9.74 14.61 -6.47
C ASP A 132 10.35 13.87 -5.27
N ASP A 133 11.42 13.11 -5.52
CA ASP A 133 12.08 12.25 -4.52
C ASP A 133 12.77 13.03 -3.39
N LYS A 134 12.87 14.36 -3.51
CA LYS A 134 13.39 15.25 -2.48
C LYS A 134 12.38 15.50 -1.36
N LYS A 135 11.10 15.18 -1.59
CA LYS A 135 10.01 15.34 -0.63
C LYS A 135 9.42 13.99 -0.29
N LYS A 136 8.99 13.83 0.96
CA LYS A 136 8.15 12.71 1.35
C LYS A 136 6.70 12.98 1.00
N VAL A 137 5.90 11.92 0.96
CA VAL A 137 4.45 12.03 0.76
C VAL A 137 3.79 12.96 1.80
N LYS A 138 4.21 12.90 3.06
CA LYS A 138 3.70 13.82 4.09
C LYS A 138 4.02 15.30 3.80
N ASP A 139 5.15 15.58 3.15
CA ASP A 139 5.56 16.96 2.84
C ASP A 139 4.72 17.54 1.69
N VAL A 140 4.28 16.70 0.73
CA VAL A 140 3.41 17.13 -0.36
C VAL A 140 1.93 17.17 0.04
N LEU A 141 1.52 16.38 1.03
CA LEU A 141 0.17 16.42 1.62
C LEU A 141 -0.07 17.66 2.49
N GLY A 142 0.96 18.13 3.20
CA GLY A 142 0.82 19.23 4.14
C GLY A 142 -0.09 18.86 5.32
N ALA A 143 -1.19 19.61 5.49
CA ALA A 143 -2.16 19.39 6.57
C ALA A 143 -3.29 18.40 6.22
N VAL A 144 -3.32 17.88 4.98
CA VAL A 144 -4.34 16.93 4.54
C VAL A 144 -4.11 15.58 5.20
N ASN A 145 -5.16 15.01 5.78
CA ASN A 145 -5.10 13.71 6.44
C ASN A 145 -5.47 12.60 5.45
N VAL A 146 -4.67 11.53 5.39
CA VAL A 146 -5.03 10.30 4.67
C VAL A 146 -5.84 9.41 5.60
N THR A 147 -7.06 9.07 5.22
CA THR A 147 -7.96 8.27 6.05
C THR A 147 -7.88 6.79 5.74
N ALA A 148 -7.73 6.43 4.46
CA ALA A 148 -7.58 5.06 4.01
C ALA A 148 -7.00 5.03 2.59
N PHE A 149 -6.35 3.93 2.22
CA PHE A 149 -6.10 3.62 0.81
C PHE A 149 -6.30 2.13 0.56
N ALA A 150 -6.52 1.78 -0.70
CA ALA A 150 -6.54 0.41 -1.16
C ALA A 150 -5.79 0.32 -2.48
N ARG A 151 -4.90 -0.66 -2.61
CA ARG A 151 -4.21 -0.99 -3.85
C ARG A 151 -4.46 -2.44 -4.20
N PHE A 152 -5.09 -2.67 -5.34
CA PHE A 152 -5.33 -4.02 -5.86
C PHE A 152 -4.49 -4.22 -7.13
N ALA A 153 -3.70 -5.29 -7.13
CA ALA A 153 -3.00 -5.79 -8.30
C ALA A 153 -3.57 -7.15 -8.73
N VAL A 154 -3.74 -7.34 -10.04
CA VAL A 154 -4.16 -8.63 -10.61
C VAL A 154 -3.13 -9.70 -10.25
N GLY A 155 -3.58 -10.82 -9.68
CA GLY A 155 -2.75 -11.93 -9.23
C GLY A 155 -2.16 -11.78 -7.82
N ALA A 156 -2.26 -10.61 -7.17
CA ALA A 156 -1.82 -10.45 -5.79
C ALA A 156 -2.84 -11.05 -4.80
N GLY A 157 -2.38 -11.89 -3.88
CA GLY A 157 -3.23 -12.58 -2.90
C GLY A 157 -4.11 -13.67 -3.50
N ALA A 158 -3.68 -14.26 -4.63
CA ALA A 158 -4.30 -15.45 -5.24
C ALA A 158 -3.85 -16.74 -4.53
#